data_AF-A0A7S3QVZ5-F1
#
_entry.id   AF-A0A7S3QVZ5-F1
#
_cell.length_a   1.000
_cell.length_b   1.000
_cell.length_c   1.000
_cell.angle_alpha   90.00
_cell.angle_beta   90.00
_cell.angle_gamma   90.00
#
_symmetry.space_group_name_H-M   'P 1'
#
loop_
_entity.id
_entity.type
_entity.pdbx_description
1 polymer ?
#
loop_
_entity_poly.entity_id
_entity_poly.type
_entity_poly.pdbx_seq_one_letter_code
_entity_poly.pdbx_strand_id
1 'polypeptide(L)'
;NRFYKIMNGYCVPCITHTQAVDFSATTNGDPVPSLLPVLKALWPLATTENVECRRMSGAMTNLVFRCDYKGHPNGMGTMPACFAAGSAPKYIDSVIVRIEGLPSYDRAMELKCFKTAAQVGIGARLLVKFANGRVEECFKKHRAMGPGDMTEPVASSEIAATLANFHTLMAEAMLPQVRPDGRQQDNQDEEVCGWGIWDRMQHWAGSVQQRGSTESPEMCTGLTDKVKQLQTRLEASFPLWTTYGHNDLQCGNILVPCGEWWWQQQQQEQQHSLQ
;
A
#
# COMPACT_ATOMS: atom_id res chain seq x y z
N ASN A 1 10.64 -5.13 16.33
CA ASN A 1 10.38 -5.46 14.90
C ASN A 1 9.40 -6.63 14.72
N ARG A 2 8.18 -6.54 15.30
CA ARG A 2 7.13 -7.58 15.14
C ARG A 2 6.15 -7.31 13.99
N PHE A 3 6.20 -6.11 13.41
CA PHE A 3 5.38 -5.71 12.25
C PHE A 3 5.98 -6.10 10.90
N TYR A 4 7.25 -6.50 10.84
CA TYR A 4 7.93 -6.79 9.58
C TYR A 4 8.78 -8.05 9.70
N LYS A 5 8.43 -9.05 8.88
CA LYS A 5 9.26 -10.22 8.68
C LYS A 5 10.11 -9.96 7.44
N ILE A 6 11.38 -9.60 7.63
CA ILE A 6 12.37 -9.66 6.55
C ILE A 6 12.54 -11.14 6.20
N MET A 7 11.84 -11.56 5.15
CA MET A 7 11.95 -12.92 4.63
C MET A 7 13.15 -12.96 3.68
N ASN A 8 14.33 -13.28 4.21
CA ASN A 8 15.50 -13.70 3.42
C ASN A 8 15.22 -15.08 2.79
N GLY A 9 14.35 -15.12 1.79
CA GLY A 9 14.01 -16.31 1.03
C GLY A 9 13.81 -15.98 -0.43
N TYR A 10 13.97 -16.98 -1.30
CA TYR A 10 13.66 -16.84 -2.73
C TYR A 10 12.20 -16.41 -2.89
N CYS A 11 11.99 -15.16 -3.33
CA CYS A 11 10.69 -14.61 -3.62
C CYS A 11 10.27 -15.01 -5.04
N VAL A 12 9.04 -15.50 -5.20
CA VAL A 12 8.48 -15.74 -6.53
C VAL A 12 8.35 -14.39 -7.26
N PRO A 13 8.86 -14.28 -8.50
CA PRO A 13 8.74 -13.05 -9.27
C PRO A 13 7.27 -12.73 -9.57
N CYS A 14 6.95 -11.44 -9.65
CA CYS A 14 5.63 -10.96 -10.06
C CYS A 14 5.27 -11.52 -11.44
N ILE A 15 4.07 -12.09 -11.55
CA ILE A 15 3.52 -12.58 -12.82
C ILE A 15 2.90 -11.41 -13.57
N THR A 16 3.16 -11.30 -14.89
CA THR A 16 2.47 -10.35 -15.76
C THR A 16 1.32 -11.07 -16.46
N HIS A 17 0.11 -10.52 -16.33
CA HIS A 17 -1.10 -11.03 -16.97
C HIS A 17 -1.71 -9.95 -17.85
N THR A 18 -2.01 -10.22 -19.12
CA THR A 18 -2.40 -9.15 -20.06
C THR A 18 -3.88 -8.82 -20.04
N GLN A 19 -4.73 -9.69 -19.47
CA GLN A 19 -6.17 -9.48 -19.48
C GLN A 19 -6.61 -8.45 -18.44
N ALA A 20 -7.54 -7.58 -18.84
CA ALA A 20 -8.29 -6.74 -17.90
C ALA A 20 -9.43 -7.53 -17.27
N VAL A 21 -9.75 -7.22 -16.02
CA VAL A 21 -10.94 -7.73 -15.34
C VAL A 21 -12.10 -6.80 -15.65
N ASP A 22 -13.18 -7.34 -16.23
CA ASP A 22 -14.42 -6.60 -16.46
C ASP A 22 -15.55 -7.19 -15.62
N PHE A 23 -16.26 -6.31 -14.90
CA PHE A 23 -17.42 -6.66 -14.09
C PHE A 23 -18.75 -6.36 -14.79
N SER A 24 -18.74 -5.81 -16.01
CA SER A 24 -19.95 -5.48 -16.78
C SER A 24 -20.85 -6.69 -17.04
N ALA A 25 -20.25 -7.88 -17.20
CA ALA A 25 -20.94 -9.14 -17.43
C ALA A 25 -21.23 -9.95 -16.15
N THR A 26 -21.02 -9.36 -14.96
CA THR A 26 -21.20 -10.07 -13.69
C THR A 26 -22.68 -10.40 -13.47
N THR A 27 -23.01 -11.69 -13.39
CA THR A 27 -24.35 -12.13 -13.03
C THR A 27 -24.47 -12.23 -11.51
N ASN A 28 -25.59 -11.75 -10.94
CA ASN A 28 -25.89 -11.81 -9.50
C ASN A 28 -24.91 -11.11 -8.54
N GLY A 29 -24.00 -10.27 -9.06
CA GLY A 29 -23.02 -9.56 -8.24
C GLY A 29 -21.88 -10.42 -7.68
N ASP A 30 -21.73 -11.66 -8.13
CA ASP A 30 -20.61 -12.54 -7.76
C ASP A 30 -19.35 -12.16 -8.54
N PRO A 31 -18.29 -11.63 -7.90
CA PRO A 31 -17.08 -11.19 -8.60
C PRO A 31 -16.17 -12.35 -9.04
N VAL A 32 -16.40 -13.59 -8.58
CA VAL A 32 -15.49 -14.73 -8.83
C VAL A 32 -15.30 -15.01 -10.32
N PRO A 33 -16.33 -15.11 -11.18
CA PRO A 33 -16.15 -15.41 -12.60
C PRO A 33 -15.27 -14.40 -13.32
N SER A 34 -15.42 -13.11 -13.01
CA SER A 34 -14.60 -12.03 -13.59
C SER A 34 -13.16 -12.05 -13.10
N LEU A 35 -12.93 -12.44 -11.84
CA LEU A 35 -11.60 -12.49 -11.22
C LEU A 35 -10.82 -13.78 -11.55
N LEU A 36 -11.53 -14.86 -11.89
CA LEU A 36 -10.94 -16.19 -12.08
C LEU A 36 -9.79 -16.25 -13.09
N PRO A 37 -9.83 -15.56 -14.26
CA PRO A 37 -8.71 -15.59 -15.21
C PRO A 37 -7.39 -15.10 -14.59
N VAL A 38 -7.44 -14.01 -13.83
CA VAL A 38 -6.26 -13.47 -13.13
C VAL A 38 -5.85 -14.38 -11.98
N LEU A 39 -6.80 -14.89 -11.19
CA LEU A 39 -6.51 -15.77 -10.07
C LEU A 39 -5.88 -17.10 -10.50
N LYS A 40 -6.23 -17.61 -11.69
CA LYS A 40 -5.62 -18.82 -12.27
C LYS A 40 -4.12 -18.69 -12.54
N ALA A 41 -3.60 -17.46 -12.67
CA ALA A 41 -2.17 -17.22 -12.75
C ALA A 41 -1.43 -17.64 -11.46
N LEU A 42 -2.09 -17.56 -10.29
CA LEU A 42 -1.55 -18.01 -9.00
C LEU A 42 -2.06 -19.39 -8.59
N TRP A 43 -3.30 -19.70 -8.96
CA TRP A 43 -4.03 -20.91 -8.59
C TRP A 43 -4.53 -21.63 -9.86
N PRO A 44 -3.69 -22.36 -10.59
CA PRO A 44 -4.06 -22.97 -11.87
C PRO A 44 -5.32 -23.85 -11.82
N LEU A 45 -5.61 -24.43 -10.65
CA LEU A 45 -6.77 -25.29 -10.39
C LEU A 45 -7.96 -24.53 -9.78
N ALA A 46 -7.96 -23.20 -9.84
CA ALA A 46 -9.08 -22.38 -9.36
C ALA A 46 -10.32 -22.57 -10.25
N THR A 47 -11.46 -22.77 -9.60
CA THR A 47 -12.81 -22.82 -10.16
C THR A 47 -13.70 -21.85 -9.38
N THR A 48 -14.91 -21.59 -9.88
CA THR A 48 -15.90 -20.78 -9.17
C THR A 48 -16.37 -21.43 -7.87
N GLU A 49 -16.25 -22.75 -7.70
CA GLU A 49 -16.66 -23.42 -6.45
C GLU A 49 -15.61 -23.39 -5.35
N ASN A 50 -14.32 -23.27 -5.71
CA ASN A 50 -13.21 -23.38 -4.76
C ASN A 50 -12.49 -22.05 -4.49
N VAL A 51 -12.99 -20.94 -5.04
CA VAL A 51 -12.55 -19.57 -4.75
C VAL A 51 -13.69 -18.81 -4.10
N GLU A 52 -13.39 -18.11 -3.01
CA GLU A 52 -14.30 -17.17 -2.38
C GLU A 52 -13.75 -15.75 -2.52
N CYS A 53 -14.55 -14.83 -3.03
CA CYS A 53 -14.17 -13.43 -3.20
C CYS A 53 -15.08 -12.53 -2.37
N ARG A 54 -14.50 -11.68 -1.53
CA ARG A 54 -15.22 -10.71 -0.69
C ARG A 54 -14.78 -9.30 -1.01
N ARG A 55 -15.72 -8.43 -1.37
CA ARG A 55 -15.45 -7.01 -1.57
C ARG A 55 -15.09 -6.37 -0.24
N MET A 56 -13.97 -5.65 -0.21
CA MET A 56 -13.57 -4.84 0.94
C MET A 56 -14.18 -3.44 0.83
N SER A 57 -14.82 -2.99 1.90
CA SER A 57 -15.33 -1.62 2.03
C SER A 57 -14.21 -0.63 2.35
N GLY A 58 -14.45 0.66 2.10
CA GLY A 58 -13.53 1.75 2.46
C GLY A 58 -12.52 2.16 1.38
N ALA A 59 -12.41 1.40 0.28
CA ALA A 59 -11.64 1.82 -0.88
C ALA A 59 -12.43 2.83 -1.71
N MET A 60 -12.01 4.10 -1.68
CA MET A 60 -12.73 5.19 -2.36
C MET A 60 -12.41 5.27 -3.87
N THR A 61 -11.20 4.87 -4.27
CA THR A 61 -10.68 5.05 -5.64
C THR A 61 -10.47 3.75 -6.40
N ASN A 62 -10.51 2.60 -5.71
CA ASN A 62 -10.22 1.29 -6.27
C ASN A 62 -11.29 0.29 -5.84
N LEU A 63 -11.55 -0.74 -6.65
CA LEU A 63 -12.30 -1.91 -6.17
C LEU A 63 -11.31 -2.90 -5.57
N VAL A 64 -11.52 -3.26 -4.31
CA VAL A 64 -10.63 -4.16 -3.58
C VAL A 64 -11.41 -5.40 -3.18
N PHE A 65 -10.86 -6.57 -3.51
CA PHE A 65 -11.41 -7.87 -3.16
C PHE A 65 -10.38 -8.66 -2.37
N ARG A 66 -10.81 -9.30 -1.29
CA ARG A 66 -10.06 -10.41 -0.70
C ARG A 66 -10.52 -11.69 -1.38
N CYS A 67 -9.57 -12.46 -1.91
CA CYS A 67 -9.84 -13.75 -2.52
C CYS A 67 -9.18 -14.84 -1.68
N ASP A 68 -9.94 -15.86 -1.31
CA ASP A 68 -9.50 -17.02 -0.52
C ASP A 68 -9.66 -18.28 -1.40
N TYR A 69 -8.60 -19.10 -1.51
CA TYR A 69 -8.61 -20.34 -2.28
C TYR A 69 -8.70 -21.56 -1.37
N LYS A 70 -9.67 -22.44 -1.65
CA LYS A 70 -9.99 -23.64 -0.87
C LYS A 70 -9.37 -24.92 -1.47
N GLY A 71 -8.38 -24.79 -2.36
CA GLY A 71 -7.69 -25.93 -2.98
C GLY A 71 -7.04 -26.88 -1.95
N HIS A 72 -7.06 -28.17 -2.28
CA HIS A 72 -6.87 -29.36 -1.42
C HIS A 72 -5.79 -29.29 -0.30
N PRO A 73 -5.92 -30.07 0.79
CA PRO A 73 -5.10 -30.01 2.03
C PRO A 73 -3.57 -30.10 1.88
N ASN A 74 -3.08 -30.47 0.70
CA ASN A 74 -1.66 -30.70 0.41
C ASN A 74 -1.01 -29.56 -0.40
N GLY A 75 -1.68 -28.42 -0.61
CA GLY A 75 -1.13 -27.29 -1.38
C GLY A 75 -1.01 -27.55 -2.88
N MET A 76 -1.57 -28.65 -3.38
CA MET A 76 -1.53 -29.04 -4.79
C MET A 76 -2.32 -28.01 -5.62
N GLY A 77 -1.64 -27.30 -6.52
CA GLY A 77 -2.25 -26.24 -7.33
C GLY A 77 -2.11 -24.82 -6.77
N THR A 78 -1.30 -24.62 -5.72
CA THR A 78 -0.93 -23.27 -5.24
C THR A 78 0.54 -22.98 -5.50
N MET A 79 0.84 -21.76 -5.93
CA MET A 79 2.23 -21.30 -6.02
C MET A 79 2.84 -21.16 -4.62
N PRO A 80 4.07 -21.62 -4.39
CA PRO A 80 4.78 -21.38 -3.14
C PRO A 80 5.07 -19.88 -2.99
N ALA A 81 4.82 -19.32 -1.81
CA ALA A 81 5.01 -17.91 -1.51
C ALA A 81 6.49 -17.53 -1.37
N CYS A 82 7.28 -18.43 -0.77
CA CYS A 82 8.68 -18.27 -0.41
C CYS A 82 9.21 -19.59 0.16
N PHE A 83 10.52 -19.80 0.06
CA PHE A 83 11.22 -20.86 0.77
C PHE A 83 12.38 -20.25 1.55
N ALA A 84 12.35 -20.36 2.89
CA ALA A 84 13.59 -20.30 3.65
C ALA A 84 14.27 -21.68 3.52
N ALA A 85 15.58 -21.71 3.31
CA ALA A 85 16.33 -22.97 3.23
C ALA A 85 16.04 -23.82 4.48
N GLY A 86 15.44 -25.00 4.29
CA GLY A 86 15.07 -25.92 5.38
C GLY A 86 13.65 -25.76 5.95
N SER A 87 12.80 -24.88 5.39
CA SER A 87 11.38 -24.75 5.79
C SER A 87 10.42 -25.36 4.77
N ALA A 88 9.29 -25.89 5.25
CA ALA A 88 8.21 -26.36 4.39
C ALA A 88 7.67 -25.23 3.49
N PRO A 89 7.28 -25.51 2.24
CA PRO A 89 6.68 -24.52 1.36
C PRO A 89 5.51 -23.81 2.05
N LYS A 90 5.54 -22.48 2.12
CA LYS A 90 4.36 -21.71 2.52
C LYS A 90 3.54 -21.41 1.27
N TYR A 91 2.34 -21.95 1.19
CA TYR A 91 1.46 -21.73 0.04
C TYR A 91 0.67 -20.42 0.16
N ILE A 92 0.38 -19.79 -0.98
CA ILE A 92 -0.50 -18.62 -1.03
C ILE A 92 -1.94 -19.12 -1.22
N ASP A 93 -2.76 -18.95 -0.21
CA ASP A 93 -4.17 -19.39 -0.18
C ASP A 93 -5.14 -18.22 0.11
N SER A 94 -4.62 -17.00 0.32
CA SER A 94 -5.39 -15.76 0.20
C SER A 94 -4.58 -14.64 -0.43
N VAL A 95 -5.26 -13.79 -1.20
CA VAL A 95 -4.69 -12.62 -1.87
C VAL A 95 -5.64 -11.42 -1.79
N ILE A 96 -5.11 -10.22 -2.01
CA ILE A 96 -5.89 -9.02 -2.23
C ILE A 96 -5.83 -8.68 -3.72
N VAL A 97 -6.99 -8.60 -4.39
CA VAL A 97 -7.09 -8.13 -5.76
C VAL A 97 -7.56 -6.69 -5.75
N ARG A 98 -6.77 -5.80 -6.36
CA ARG A 98 -7.08 -4.38 -6.52
C ARG A 98 -7.30 -4.07 -7.98
N ILE A 99 -8.47 -3.56 -8.29
CA ILE A 99 -8.85 -3.04 -9.60
C ILE A 99 -8.71 -1.53 -9.54
N GLU A 100 -7.84 -1.01 -10.40
CA GLU A 100 -7.52 0.40 -10.43
C GLU A 100 -8.67 1.18 -11.07
N GLY A 101 -9.19 2.17 -10.34
CA GLY A 101 -10.18 3.11 -10.88
C GLY A 101 -9.56 4.14 -11.83
N LEU A 102 -10.29 5.22 -12.10
CA LEU A 102 -9.84 6.32 -12.96
C LEU A 102 -8.42 6.78 -12.60
N PRO A 103 -7.57 7.14 -13.59
CA PRO A 103 -6.20 7.55 -13.34
C PRO A 103 -6.18 8.93 -12.69
N SER A 104 -6.18 8.98 -11.37
CA SER A 104 -6.00 10.22 -10.60
C SER A 104 -4.55 10.45 -10.15
N TYR A 105 -3.65 9.49 -10.41
CA TYR A 105 -2.25 9.50 -9.98
C TYR A 105 -1.34 8.92 -11.06
N ASP A 106 -0.06 9.28 -11.01
CA ASP A 106 1.01 8.64 -11.77
C ASP A 106 1.14 7.16 -11.34
N ARG A 107 0.58 6.28 -12.16
CA ARG A 107 0.55 4.83 -11.93
C ARG A 107 1.94 4.20 -12.02
N ALA A 108 2.86 4.80 -12.77
CA ALA A 108 4.23 4.31 -12.86
C ALA A 108 4.96 4.56 -11.54
N MET A 109 4.84 5.79 -11.02
CA MET A 109 5.38 6.14 -9.70
C MET A 109 4.72 5.32 -8.58
N GLU A 110 3.39 5.17 -8.57
CA GLU A 110 2.67 4.35 -7.58
C GLU A 110 3.20 2.91 -7.55
N LEU A 111 3.37 2.30 -8.73
CA LEU A 111 3.89 0.94 -8.83
C LEU A 111 5.35 0.84 -8.37
N LYS A 112 6.19 1.82 -8.71
CA LYS A 112 7.59 1.88 -8.26
C LYS A 112 7.63 1.92 -6.74
N CYS A 113 6.87 2.84 -6.13
CA CYS A 113 6.77 2.98 -4.67
C CYS A 113 6.29 1.68 -4.01
N PHE A 114 5.26 1.03 -4.57
CA PHE A 114 4.73 -0.24 -4.06
C PHE A 114 5.78 -1.35 -4.09
N LYS A 115 6.50 -1.51 -5.21
CA LYS A 115 7.55 -2.52 -5.36
C LYS A 115 8.72 -2.25 -4.41
N THR A 116 9.16 -1.01 -4.30
CA THR A 116 10.25 -0.63 -3.39
C THR A 116 9.87 -0.90 -1.94
N ALA A 117 8.66 -0.51 -1.51
CA ALA A 117 8.16 -0.79 -0.18
C ALA A 117 8.17 -2.31 0.13
N ALA A 118 7.77 -3.14 -0.83
CA ALA A 118 7.85 -4.60 -0.68
C ALA A 118 9.30 -5.10 -0.58
N GLN A 119 10.22 -4.55 -1.37
CA GLN A 119 11.64 -4.94 -1.40
C GLN A 119 12.38 -4.59 -0.09
N VAL A 120 12.11 -3.42 0.49
CA VAL A 120 12.68 -3.02 1.78
C VAL A 120 11.93 -3.61 2.99
N GLY A 121 10.93 -4.46 2.72
CA GLY A 121 10.25 -5.26 3.74
C GLY A 121 9.15 -4.54 4.52
N ILE A 122 8.64 -3.40 4.03
CA ILE A 122 7.61 -2.60 4.70
C ILE A 122 6.24 -2.62 3.99
N GLY A 123 6.16 -3.23 2.81
CA GLY A 123 4.95 -3.31 1.98
C GLY A 123 4.52 -4.75 1.67
N ALA A 124 3.27 -4.90 1.22
CA ALA A 124 2.78 -6.16 0.68
C ALA A 124 3.48 -6.50 -0.64
N ARG A 125 3.71 -7.79 -0.90
CA ARG A 125 4.32 -8.22 -2.17
C ARG A 125 3.35 -8.11 -3.33
N LEU A 126 3.87 -7.71 -4.49
CA LEU A 126 3.17 -7.76 -5.77
C LEU A 126 3.27 -9.18 -6.34
N LEU A 127 2.15 -9.88 -6.43
CA LEU A 127 2.09 -11.27 -6.90
C LEU A 127 1.77 -11.34 -8.40
N VAL A 128 0.79 -10.55 -8.84
CA VAL A 128 0.40 -10.45 -10.25
C VAL A 128 0.13 -8.99 -10.60
N LYS A 129 0.60 -8.54 -11.76
CA LYS A 129 0.16 -7.29 -12.38
C LYS A 129 -0.68 -7.61 -13.61
N PHE A 130 -1.85 -6.97 -13.73
CA PHE A 130 -2.72 -7.11 -14.88
C PHE A 130 -3.17 -5.77 -15.45
N ALA A 131 -3.85 -5.78 -16.60
CA ALA A 131 -4.07 -4.59 -17.42
C ALA A 131 -4.75 -3.42 -16.68
N ASN A 132 -5.67 -3.72 -15.76
CA ASN A 132 -6.40 -2.72 -14.96
C ASN A 132 -6.30 -2.96 -13.46
N GLY A 133 -5.20 -3.58 -12.99
CA GLY A 133 -5.03 -3.82 -11.56
C GLY A 133 -3.87 -4.73 -11.18
N ARG A 134 -3.93 -5.22 -9.94
CA ARG A 134 -2.88 -6.04 -9.34
C ARG A 134 -3.41 -7.00 -8.29
N VAL A 135 -2.64 -8.06 -8.05
CA VAL A 135 -2.84 -9.03 -6.97
C VAL A 135 -1.69 -8.88 -5.98
N GLU A 136 -2.04 -8.66 -4.72
CA GLU A 136 -1.15 -8.34 -3.61
C GLU A 136 -1.21 -9.47 -2.55
N GLU A 137 -0.14 -9.61 -1.77
CA GLU A 137 -0.11 -10.50 -0.60
C GLU A 137 -1.19 -10.13 0.43
N CYS A 138 -1.87 -11.15 0.99
CA CYS A 138 -2.88 -10.96 2.03
C CYS A 138 -2.33 -11.31 3.43
N PHE A 139 -2.44 -10.37 4.36
CA PHE A 139 -2.08 -10.57 5.77
C PHE A 139 -3.26 -11.15 6.57
N LYS A 140 -3.56 -12.45 6.42
CA LYS A 140 -4.75 -13.10 7.03
C LYS A 140 -4.95 -12.90 8.54
N LYS A 141 -3.84 -12.80 9.28
CA LYS A 141 -3.85 -12.62 10.75
C LYS A 141 -3.83 -11.14 11.16
N HIS A 142 -4.25 -10.24 10.27
CA HIS A 142 -4.31 -8.81 10.56
C HIS A 142 -5.68 -8.25 10.19
N ARG A 143 -6.06 -7.17 10.86
CA ARG A 143 -7.22 -6.34 10.56
C ARG A 143 -6.79 -4.89 10.41
N ALA A 144 -7.59 -4.09 9.69
CA ALA A 144 -7.43 -2.64 9.74
C ALA A 144 -7.73 -2.12 11.15
N MET A 145 -7.06 -1.04 11.54
CA MET A 145 -7.40 -0.30 12.75
C MET A 145 -8.74 0.41 12.57
N GLY A 146 -9.52 0.48 13.65
CA GLY A 146 -10.61 1.42 13.79
C GLY A 146 -10.13 2.74 14.42
N PRO A 147 -10.95 3.80 14.40
CA PRO A 147 -10.59 5.09 14.99
C PRO A 147 -10.20 5.00 16.47
N GLY A 148 -10.89 4.15 17.25
CA GLY A 148 -10.60 3.95 18.68
C GLY A 148 -9.25 3.26 18.94
N ASP A 149 -8.78 2.40 18.03
CA ASP A 149 -7.48 1.76 18.21
C ASP A 149 -6.33 2.79 18.11
N MET A 150 -6.50 3.87 17.31
CA MET A 150 -5.44 4.86 17.10
C MET A 150 -5.16 5.74 18.33
N THR A 151 -6.15 5.88 19.21
CA THR A 151 -6.01 6.67 20.44
C THR A 151 -5.35 5.91 21.58
N GLU A 152 -5.21 4.59 21.44
CA GLU A 152 -4.54 3.76 22.44
C GLU A 152 -3.03 4.09 22.48
N PRO A 153 -2.45 4.47 23.64
CA PRO A 153 -1.06 4.90 23.73
C PRO A 153 -0.06 3.85 23.20
N VAL A 154 -0.33 2.58 23.47
CA VAL A 154 0.44 1.44 22.96
C VAL A 154 0.42 1.40 21.44
N ALA A 155 -0.77 1.53 20.84
CA ALA A 155 -0.92 1.54 19.39
C ALA A 155 -0.22 2.73 18.76
N SER A 156 -0.39 3.92 19.36
CA SER A 156 0.24 5.15 18.91
C SER A 156 1.77 5.06 18.91
N SER A 157 2.35 4.47 19.96
CA SER A 157 3.79 4.23 20.06
C SER A 157 4.29 3.28 18.96
N GLU A 158 3.57 2.19 18.70
CA GLU A 158 3.90 1.24 17.63
C GLU A 158 3.73 1.86 16.24
N ILE A 159 2.70 2.68 16.02
CA ILE A 159 2.53 3.45 14.77
C ILE A 159 3.72 4.39 14.58
N ALA A 160 4.14 5.11 15.61
CA ALA A 160 5.26 6.04 15.53
C ALA A 160 6.58 5.32 15.20
N ALA A 161 6.87 4.19 15.85
CA ALA A 161 8.05 3.37 15.56
C ALA A 161 8.02 2.79 14.13
N THR A 162 6.84 2.34 13.70
CA THR A 162 6.60 1.82 12.36
C THR A 162 6.80 2.90 11.30
N LEU A 163 6.27 4.10 11.53
CA LEU A 163 6.40 5.24 10.63
C LEU A 163 7.84 5.76 10.56
N ALA A 164 8.57 5.76 11.67
CA ALA A 164 9.99 6.11 11.68
C ALA A 164 10.81 5.15 10.80
N ASN A 165 10.58 3.84 10.94
CA ASN A 165 11.21 2.84 10.07
C ASN A 165 10.83 3.03 8.60
N PHE A 166 9.56 3.33 8.31
CA PHE A 166 9.09 3.62 6.96
C PHE A 166 9.83 4.82 6.37
N HIS A 167 9.92 5.94 7.10
CA HIS A 167 10.63 7.14 6.68
C HIS A 167 12.09 6.84 6.34
N THR A 168 12.80 6.09 7.20
CA THR A 168 14.21 5.75 6.98
C THR A 168 14.39 4.87 5.73
N LEU A 169 13.68 3.73 5.66
CA LEU A 169 13.87 2.74 4.60
C LEU A 169 13.43 3.27 3.24
N MET A 170 12.32 4.01 3.17
CA MET A 170 11.86 4.57 1.91
C MET A 170 12.69 5.78 1.48
N ALA A 171 13.15 6.62 2.41
CA ALA A 171 14.07 7.70 2.05
C ALA A 171 15.36 7.12 1.45
N GLU A 172 15.92 6.08 2.08
CA GLU A 172 17.14 5.43 1.59
C GLU A 172 16.96 4.82 0.19
N ALA A 173 15.80 4.22 -0.07
CA ALA A 173 15.54 3.52 -1.33
C ALA A 173 15.00 4.40 -2.47
N MET A 174 14.31 5.50 -2.17
CA MET A 174 13.57 6.29 -3.17
C MET A 174 14.12 7.71 -3.39
N LEU A 175 14.85 8.28 -2.42
CA LEU A 175 15.39 9.62 -2.58
C LEU A 175 16.79 9.56 -3.20
N PRO A 176 17.17 10.55 -4.02
CA PRO A 176 18.53 10.66 -4.52
C PRO A 176 19.51 10.73 -3.34
N GLN A 177 20.42 9.77 -3.27
CA GLN A 177 21.47 9.78 -2.26
C GLN A 177 22.46 10.90 -2.61
N VAL A 178 22.57 11.91 -1.75
CA VAL A 178 23.64 12.91 -1.85
C VAL A 178 24.91 12.22 -1.35
N ARG A 179 25.89 12.03 -2.24
CA ARG A 179 27.19 11.49 -1.82
C ARG A 179 27.86 12.45 -0.82
N PRO A 180 28.68 11.95 0.11
CA PRO A 180 29.46 12.79 1.03
C PRO A 180 30.38 13.81 0.34
N ASP A 181 30.70 13.60 -0.95
CA ASP A 181 31.52 14.49 -1.78
C ASP A 181 30.70 15.60 -2.49
N GLY A 182 29.40 15.70 -2.20
CA GLY A 182 28.51 16.71 -2.78
C GLY A 182 28.05 16.44 -4.21
N ARG A 183 28.45 15.32 -4.82
CA ARG A 183 27.98 14.95 -6.18
C ARG A 183 26.66 14.22 -6.09
N GLN A 184 25.63 14.75 -6.74
CA GLN A 184 24.43 13.97 -7.03
C GLN A 184 24.84 12.78 -7.89
N GLN A 185 24.28 11.61 -7.62
CA GLN A 185 24.51 10.47 -8.49
C GLN A 185 23.90 10.79 -9.85
N ASP A 186 24.74 10.80 -10.90
CA ASP A 186 24.34 10.90 -12.30
C ASP A 186 23.57 9.64 -12.72
N ASN A 187 22.43 9.36 -12.09
CA ASN A 187 21.47 8.42 -12.62
C ASN A 187 20.74 9.15 -13.74
N GLN A 188 21.32 9.10 -14.95
CA GLN A 188 20.72 9.60 -16.18
C GLN A 188 19.41 8.86 -16.53
N ASP A 189 19.12 7.76 -15.84
CA ASP A 189 17.83 7.09 -15.83
C ASP A 189 17.26 7.18 -14.41
N GLU A 190 16.27 8.05 -14.20
CA GLU A 190 15.05 7.77 -13.43
C GLU A 190 14.40 9.11 -13.04
N GLU A 191 13.13 9.26 -13.41
CA GLU A 191 12.19 10.16 -12.76
C GLU A 191 12.36 10.07 -11.24
N VAL A 192 13.15 10.99 -10.68
CA VAL A 192 13.17 11.29 -9.26
C VAL A 192 11.72 11.57 -8.89
N CYS A 193 11.26 11.01 -7.76
CA CYS A 193 9.91 11.20 -7.22
C CYS A 193 9.59 12.70 -7.10
N GLY A 194 9.14 13.30 -8.20
CA GLY A 194 9.39 14.72 -8.50
C GLY A 194 8.29 15.66 -8.05
N TRP A 195 7.35 15.16 -7.25
CA TRP A 195 6.23 15.93 -6.77
C TRP A 195 6.23 15.90 -5.25
N GLY A 196 6.68 17.01 -4.65
CA GLY A 196 6.47 17.29 -3.24
C GLY A 196 4.99 17.55 -2.95
N ILE A 197 4.66 17.74 -1.67
CA ILE A 197 3.30 18.13 -1.27
C ILE A 197 2.87 19.45 -1.93
N TRP A 198 3.80 20.40 -2.08
CA TRP A 198 3.53 21.70 -2.69
C TRP A 198 3.17 21.60 -4.17
N ASP A 199 3.89 20.80 -4.96
CA ASP A 199 3.59 20.60 -6.38
C ASP A 199 2.18 20.02 -6.58
N ARG A 200 1.80 19.04 -5.74
CA ARG A 200 0.46 18.45 -5.75
C ARG A 200 -0.62 19.47 -5.38
N MET A 201 -0.40 20.23 -4.30
CA MET A 201 -1.34 21.26 -3.87
C MET A 201 -1.52 22.34 -4.94
N GLN A 202 -0.44 22.76 -5.60
CA GLN A 202 -0.51 23.75 -6.69
C GLN A 202 -1.29 23.22 -7.89
N HIS A 203 -1.03 21.97 -8.30
CA HIS A 203 -1.75 21.34 -9.40
C HIS A 203 -3.24 21.17 -9.11
N TRP A 204 -3.60 20.71 -7.91
CA TRP A 204 -5.00 20.61 -7.51
C TRP A 204 -5.67 21.98 -7.41
N ALA A 205 -5.00 22.98 -6.83
CA ALA A 205 -5.51 24.34 -6.76
C ALA A 205 -5.79 24.93 -8.15
N GLY A 206 -4.86 24.77 -9.09
CA GLY A 206 -5.04 25.19 -10.49
C GLY A 206 -6.19 24.45 -11.17
N SER A 207 -6.31 23.14 -10.94
CA SER A 207 -7.40 22.33 -11.48
C SER A 207 -8.77 22.76 -10.97
N VAL A 208 -8.88 23.07 -9.67
CA VAL A 208 -10.11 23.57 -9.05
C VAL A 208 -10.47 24.96 -9.57
N GLN A 209 -9.48 25.85 -9.71
CA GLN A 209 -9.67 27.19 -10.28
C GLN A 209 -10.21 27.15 -11.71
N GLN A 210 -9.66 26.26 -12.54
CA GLN A 210 -10.08 26.11 -13.93
C GLN A 210 -11.52 25.55 -14.05
N ARG A 211 -11.88 24.59 -13.18
CA ARG A 211 -13.23 24.00 -13.18
C ARG A 211 -14.27 24.93 -12.56
N GLY A 212 -13.85 25.74 -11.59
CA GLY A 212 -14.74 26.57 -10.79
C GLY A 212 -15.66 25.73 -9.89
N SER A 213 -16.45 26.42 -9.07
CA SER A 213 -17.58 25.85 -8.33
C SER A 213 -18.80 26.70 -8.63
N THR A 214 -19.93 26.05 -8.92
CA THR A 214 -21.22 26.73 -9.08
C THR A 214 -21.83 27.14 -7.75
N GLU A 215 -21.47 26.46 -6.67
CA GLU A 215 -22.03 26.67 -5.33
C GLU A 215 -21.20 27.66 -4.50
N SER A 216 -19.90 27.76 -4.74
CA SER A 216 -19.01 28.67 -3.99
C SER A 216 -17.84 29.19 -4.84
N PRO A 217 -18.09 30.07 -5.82
CA PRO A 217 -17.05 30.61 -6.71
C PRO A 217 -15.92 31.34 -5.96
N GLU A 218 -16.25 32.04 -4.87
CA GLU A 218 -15.28 32.76 -4.05
C GLU A 218 -14.26 31.83 -3.37
N MET A 219 -14.64 30.59 -3.05
CA MET A 219 -13.75 29.61 -2.42
C MET A 219 -12.68 29.11 -3.38
N CYS A 220 -12.99 29.07 -4.69
CA CYS A 220 -12.06 28.67 -5.74
C CYS A 220 -11.08 29.80 -6.11
N THR A 221 -11.37 31.05 -5.76
CA THR A 221 -10.58 32.21 -6.21
C THR A 221 -9.25 32.32 -5.44
N GLY A 222 -8.16 32.54 -6.19
CA GLY A 222 -6.81 32.73 -5.63
C GLY A 222 -6.22 31.54 -4.87
N LEU A 223 -6.68 30.30 -5.09
CA LEU A 223 -6.18 29.11 -4.40
C LEU A 223 -4.68 28.87 -4.62
N THR A 224 -4.18 29.03 -5.84
CA THR A 224 -2.74 28.89 -6.15
C THR A 224 -1.88 29.89 -5.38
N ASP A 225 -2.33 31.15 -5.28
CA ASP A 225 -1.67 32.17 -4.48
C ASP A 225 -1.71 31.83 -2.98
N LYS A 226 -2.84 31.34 -2.47
CA LYS A 226 -2.97 30.90 -1.08
C LYS A 226 -2.03 29.73 -0.76
N VAL A 227 -1.90 28.75 -1.65
CA VAL A 227 -0.94 27.63 -1.51
C VAL A 227 0.49 28.16 -1.48
N LYS A 228 0.84 29.09 -2.38
CA LYS A 228 2.17 29.71 -2.42
C LYS A 228 2.49 30.48 -1.15
N GLN A 229 1.54 31.28 -0.65
CA GLN A 229 1.70 32.02 0.61
C GLN A 229 1.86 31.08 1.81
N LEU A 230 1.10 29.98 1.86
CA LEU A 230 1.23 28.97 2.90
C LEU A 230 2.63 28.32 2.87
N GLN A 231 3.10 27.94 1.68
CA GLN A 231 4.44 27.41 1.48
C GLN A 231 5.51 28.37 2.01
N THR A 232 5.53 29.62 1.53
CA THR A 232 6.51 30.63 1.97
C THR A 232 6.51 30.82 3.49
N ARG A 233 5.33 30.86 4.12
CA ARG A 233 5.22 31.03 5.57
C ARG A 233 5.77 29.83 6.35
N LEU A 234 5.48 28.61 5.92
CA LEU A 234 5.95 27.41 6.62
C LEU A 234 7.45 27.19 6.42
N GLU A 235 7.97 27.40 5.21
CA GLU A 235 9.40 27.29 4.92
C GLU A 235 10.24 28.33 5.66
N ALA A 236 9.68 29.53 5.92
CA ALA A 236 10.34 30.55 6.72
C ALA A 236 10.31 30.26 8.23
N SER A 237 9.33 29.47 8.71
CA SER A 237 9.09 29.26 10.14
C SER A 237 9.66 27.95 10.67
N PHE A 238 9.89 26.96 9.81
CA PHE A 238 10.29 25.62 10.21
C PHE A 238 11.49 25.14 9.38
N PRO A 239 12.42 24.36 9.98
CA PRO A 239 13.46 23.71 9.22
C PRO A 239 12.84 22.75 8.19
N LEU A 240 13.38 22.76 6.99
CA LEU A 240 12.99 21.86 5.91
C LEU A 240 13.49 20.44 6.21
N TRP A 241 12.72 19.69 6.99
CA TRP A 241 12.92 18.26 7.16
C TRP A 241 12.03 17.51 6.16
N THR A 242 12.61 17.21 5.01
CA THR A 242 11.94 16.40 3.98
C THR A 242 12.31 14.95 4.16
N THR A 243 11.30 14.08 4.17
CA THR A 243 11.47 12.63 4.13
C THR A 243 10.45 12.01 3.18
N TYR A 244 10.57 10.72 2.93
CA TYR A 244 9.59 9.97 2.16
C TYR A 244 8.36 9.68 3.05
N GLY A 245 7.30 10.48 2.90
CA GLY A 245 6.06 10.34 3.67
C GLY A 245 5.05 9.38 3.06
N HIS A 246 4.28 8.66 3.89
CA HIS A 246 3.14 7.86 3.44
C HIS A 246 1.99 8.73 2.90
N ASN A 247 1.80 9.93 3.49
CA ASN A 247 0.81 10.94 3.10
C ASN A 247 -0.68 10.54 3.16
N ASP A 248 -0.99 9.36 3.72
CA ASP A 248 -2.36 8.86 3.89
C ASP A 248 -2.45 7.86 5.06
N LEU A 249 -1.93 8.24 6.24
CA LEU A 249 -1.85 7.35 7.40
C LEU A 249 -3.15 7.32 8.23
N GLN A 250 -4.28 7.13 7.55
CA GLN A 250 -5.59 6.93 8.18
C GLN A 250 -5.74 5.51 8.76
N CYS A 251 -6.63 5.31 9.75
CA CYS A 251 -6.82 4.01 10.42
C CYS A 251 -7.02 2.82 9.48
N GLY A 252 -7.75 3.02 8.37
CA GLY A 252 -7.99 1.99 7.35
C GLY A 252 -6.73 1.50 6.62
N ASN A 253 -5.64 2.27 6.66
CA ASN A 253 -4.35 1.95 6.04
C ASN A 253 -3.34 1.35 7.04
N ILE A 254 -3.71 1.20 8.30
CA ILE A 254 -2.86 0.59 9.33
C ILE A 254 -3.40 -0.79 9.66
N LEU A 255 -2.57 -1.82 9.50
CA LEU A 255 -2.92 -3.20 9.81
C LEU A 255 -2.32 -3.63 11.15
N VAL A 256 -3.15 -4.18 12.04
CA VAL A 256 -2.75 -4.72 13.33
C VAL A 256 -3.04 -6.22 13.41
N PRO A 257 -2.23 -7.01 14.13
CA PRO A 257 -2.49 -8.43 14.33
C PRO A 257 -3.87 -8.69 14.96
N CYS A 258 -4.53 -9.77 14.52
CA CYS A 258 -5.79 -10.22 15.11
C CYS A 258 -5.52 -10.94 16.44
N GLY A 259 -6.21 -10.52 17.52
CA GLY A 259 -6.27 -11.21 18.82
C GLY A 259 -5.99 -10.28 20.02
N GLU A 260 -6.76 -10.44 21.11
CA GLU A 260 -6.61 -9.64 22.34
C GLU A 260 -5.25 -9.84 23.03
N TRP A 261 -4.66 -11.03 22.86
CA TRP A 261 -3.36 -11.37 23.44
C TRP A 261 -2.25 -10.39 23.04
N TRP A 262 -2.31 -9.83 21.82
CA TRP A 262 -1.30 -8.86 21.39
C TRP A 262 -1.35 -7.59 22.23
N TRP A 263 -2.55 -7.05 22.48
CA TRP A 263 -2.74 -5.88 23.34
C TRP A 263 -2.30 -6.15 24.78
N GLN A 264 -2.65 -7.31 25.32
CA GLN A 264 -2.28 -7.71 26.69
C GLN A 264 -0.76 -7.88 26.82
N GLN A 265 -0.09 -8.46 25.82
CA GLN A 265 1.35 -8.63 25.81
C GLN A 265 2.08 -7.28 25.74
N GLN A 266 1.60 -6.35 24.91
CA GLN A 266 2.21 -5.02 24.80
C GLN A 266 2.04 -4.19 26.09
N GLN A 267 0.89 -4.30 26.76
CA GLN A 267 0.68 -3.65 28.05
C GLN A 267 1.63 -4.19 29.13
N GLN A 268 1.88 -5.50 29.15
CA GLN A 268 2.85 -6.11 30.07
C GLN A 268 4.29 -5.68 29.77
N GLU A 269 4.69 -5.64 28.50
CA GLU A 269 6.04 -5.20 28.09
C GLU A 269 6.30 -3.74 28.48
N GLN A 270 5.31 -2.84 28.36
CA GLN A 270 5.45 -1.45 28.82
C GLN A 270 5.55 -1.34 30.34
N GLN A 271 4.74 -2.10 31.09
CA GLN A 271 4.82 -2.11 32.56
C GLN A 271 6.18 -2.58 33.08
N HIS A 272 6.81 -3.53 32.41
CA HIS A 272 8.16 -4.00 32.77
C HIS A 272 9.27 -3.02 32.37
N SER A 273 9.10 -2.21 31.32
CA SER A 273 10.10 -1.19 30.93
C SER A 273 10.11 0.06 31.81
N LEU A 274 9.09 0.24 32.65
CA LEU A 274 8.93 1.37 33.56
C LEU A 274 9.42 1.05 35.00
N GLN A 275 9.93 -0.16 35.22
CA GLN A 275 10.58 -0.61 36.47
C GLN A 275 12.11 -0.66 36.29
#